data_AF-A0A8B1NQ34-F1
#
_entry.id   AF-A0A8B1NQ34-F1
#
_cell.length_a   1.000
_cell.length_b   1.000
_cell.length_c   1.000
_cell.angle_alpha   90.00
_cell.angle_beta   90.00
_cell.angle_gamma   90.00
#
_symmetry.space_group_name_H-M   'P 1'
#
loop_
_entity.id
_entity.type
_entity.pdbx_description
1 polymer ?
#
loop_
_entity_poly.entity_id
_entity_poly.type
_entity_poly.pdbx_seq_one_letter_code
_entity_poly.pdbx_strand_id
1 'polypeptide(L)'
;MGRGDLTDKEWARLKRHLPESGKRGGRWASHRRVINGILYRNRTGVPWRDLPARFGKWKTVYERHRRWSADGTWDKIFAAVLAHADAEGRIDWSMVSVDSTSCRAHQHAAGARKTTARVPGKRRLPRQHRPDEGLGRSRGGLTCKIHLVGEGGRRPLALLLTPGQWHDAPQFIPVMERIRVGRLGGGHPRTRPDHLGGDKAYSSRRNRRYLRRRQIKHTIPEPKNQRANRRSRGSKGGRPSGFDKTIYKRRNEVERTINGLKNSRAVATRYDKRAYVFHGTVTVAAIRLWLRP
;
A
#
# COMPACT_ATOMS: atom_id res chain seq x y z
N MET A 1 -7.76 -20.55 -18.53
CA MET A 1 -7.15 -19.48 -17.70
C MET A 1 -5.94 -20.07 -16.97
N GLY A 2 -4.86 -19.32 -16.80
CA GLY A 2 -3.69 -19.81 -16.05
C GLY A 2 -3.79 -19.54 -14.54
N ARG A 3 -3.04 -20.28 -13.73
CA ARG A 3 -2.99 -20.10 -12.27
C ARG A 3 -2.59 -18.66 -11.90
N GLY A 4 -3.49 -17.96 -11.22
CA GLY A 4 -3.31 -16.58 -10.76
C GLY A 4 -3.77 -15.50 -11.73
N ASP A 5 -4.37 -15.87 -12.86
CA ASP A 5 -5.05 -14.93 -13.75
C ASP A 5 -6.35 -14.41 -13.10
N LEU A 6 -6.81 -13.23 -13.55
CA LEU A 6 -8.09 -12.66 -13.15
C LEU A 6 -9.26 -13.55 -13.63
N THR A 7 -10.13 -13.94 -12.70
CA THR A 7 -11.45 -14.51 -13.03
C THR A 7 -12.30 -13.47 -13.74
N ASP A 8 -13.39 -13.88 -14.39
CA ASP A 8 -14.29 -12.94 -15.06
C ASP A 8 -14.94 -11.96 -14.09
N LYS A 9 -15.28 -12.41 -12.88
CA LYS A 9 -15.81 -11.56 -11.80
C LYS A 9 -14.78 -10.51 -11.35
N GLU A 10 -13.53 -10.93 -11.12
CA GLU A 10 -12.45 -9.99 -10.76
C GLU A 10 -12.13 -9.02 -11.91
N TRP A 11 -12.17 -9.52 -13.15
CA TRP A 11 -11.98 -8.71 -14.34
C TRP A 11 -13.07 -7.66 -14.51
N ALA A 12 -14.34 -8.01 -14.31
CA ALA A 12 -15.47 -7.08 -14.40
C ALA A 12 -15.31 -5.93 -13.39
N ARG A 13 -14.93 -6.23 -12.14
CA ARG A 13 -14.65 -5.23 -11.09
C ARG A 13 -13.48 -4.31 -11.45
N LEU A 14 -12.46 -4.81 -12.15
CA LEU A 14 -11.29 -4.04 -12.54
C LEU A 14 -11.52 -3.20 -13.81
N LYS A 15 -12.15 -3.79 -14.84
CA LYS A 15 -12.27 -3.24 -16.19
C LYS A 15 -12.91 -1.85 -16.20
N ARG A 16 -13.91 -1.62 -15.34
CA ARG A 16 -14.62 -0.34 -15.18
C ARG A 16 -13.71 0.85 -14.80
N HIS A 17 -12.48 0.60 -14.36
CA HIS A 17 -11.54 1.64 -13.91
C HIS A 17 -10.33 1.81 -14.84
N LEU A 18 -10.24 1.01 -15.89
CA LEU A 18 -9.09 1.06 -16.79
C LEU A 18 -9.21 2.26 -17.73
N PRO A 19 -8.11 2.97 -18.01
CA PRO A 19 -8.14 4.02 -19.02
C PRO A 19 -8.57 3.44 -20.37
N GLU A 20 -9.33 4.23 -21.12
CA GLU A 20 -9.70 3.91 -22.50
C GLU A 20 -8.44 3.64 -23.33
N SER A 21 -8.54 2.66 -24.23
CA SER A 21 -7.52 2.44 -25.26
C SER A 21 -7.42 3.70 -26.13
N GLY A 22 -6.28 4.40 -26.07
CA GLY A 22 -6.09 5.72 -26.67
C GLY A 22 -6.39 5.81 -28.18
N LYS A 23 -6.78 7.01 -28.64
CA LYS A 23 -7.27 7.27 -30.01
C LYS A 23 -6.22 7.73 -31.05
N ARG A 24 -4.89 7.64 -30.81
CA ARG A 24 -3.88 7.89 -31.88
C ARG A 24 -2.58 7.12 -31.65
N GLY A 25 -2.08 6.44 -32.68
CA GLY A 25 -0.75 5.79 -32.71
C GLY A 25 -0.68 4.33 -32.23
N GLY A 26 -1.81 3.62 -32.12
CA GLY A 26 -1.86 2.17 -31.91
C GLY A 26 -2.79 1.75 -30.78
N ARG A 27 -3.70 0.80 -31.09
CA ARG A 27 -4.59 0.17 -30.12
C ARG A 27 -3.74 -0.49 -29.03
N TRP A 28 -4.04 -0.20 -27.78
CA TRP A 28 -3.37 -0.86 -26.67
C TRP A 28 -3.54 -2.38 -26.77
N ALA A 29 -2.46 -3.14 -26.56
CA ALA A 29 -2.57 -4.58 -26.35
C ALA A 29 -3.61 -4.86 -25.25
N SER A 30 -4.33 -5.98 -25.38
CA SER A 30 -5.42 -6.36 -24.46
C SER A 30 -5.04 -6.11 -23.00
N HIS A 31 -5.80 -5.23 -22.36
CA HIS A 31 -5.59 -4.87 -20.96
C HIS A 31 -5.57 -6.10 -20.06
N ARG A 32 -6.53 -7.03 -20.25
CA ARG A 32 -6.61 -8.25 -19.44
C ARG A 32 -5.34 -9.08 -19.57
N ARG A 33 -4.85 -9.28 -20.79
CA ARG A 33 -3.63 -10.06 -21.06
C ARG A 33 -2.41 -9.42 -20.40
N VAL A 34 -2.24 -8.10 -20.56
CA VAL A 34 -1.10 -7.37 -19.98
C VAL A 34 -1.17 -7.36 -18.45
N ILE A 35 -2.34 -7.08 -17.88
CA ILE A 35 -2.53 -7.05 -16.42
C ILE A 35 -2.31 -8.43 -15.81
N ASN A 36 -2.80 -9.50 -16.45
CA ASN A 36 -2.49 -10.87 -16.01
C ASN A 36 -0.97 -11.15 -16.03
N GLY A 37 -0.23 -10.63 -17.02
CA GLY A 37 1.23 -10.70 -17.04
C GLY A 37 1.89 -9.97 -15.85
N ILE A 38 1.38 -8.79 -15.49
CA ILE A 38 1.86 -8.03 -14.32
C ILE A 38 1.54 -8.79 -13.02
N LEU A 39 0.33 -9.31 -12.88
CA LEU A 39 -0.08 -10.11 -11.72
C LEU A 39 0.75 -11.39 -11.60
N TYR A 40 1.04 -12.05 -12.72
CA TYR A 40 1.93 -13.22 -12.76
C TYR A 40 3.32 -12.85 -12.26
N ARG A 41 3.94 -11.80 -12.81
CA ARG A 41 5.25 -11.31 -12.33
C ARG A 41 5.23 -11.00 -10.85
N ASN A 42 4.19 -10.32 -10.36
CA ASN A 42 4.08 -9.96 -8.95
C ASN A 42 4.00 -11.19 -8.05
N ARG A 43 3.22 -12.18 -8.45
CA ARG A 43 3.04 -13.44 -7.72
C ARG A 43 4.32 -14.26 -7.69
N THR A 44 4.97 -14.46 -8.82
CA THR A 44 6.11 -15.39 -8.96
C THR A 44 7.46 -14.77 -8.67
N GLY A 45 7.59 -13.44 -8.82
CA GLY A 45 8.86 -12.73 -8.67
C GLY A 45 9.83 -12.91 -9.84
N VAL A 46 9.41 -13.52 -10.95
CA VAL A 46 10.29 -13.77 -12.10
C VAL A 46 10.84 -12.46 -12.69
N PRO A 47 12.04 -12.46 -13.27
CA PRO A 47 12.51 -11.37 -14.09
C PRO A 47 11.51 -11.07 -15.20
N TRP A 48 11.39 -9.79 -15.58
CA TRP A 48 10.43 -9.38 -16.61
C TRP A 48 10.66 -10.11 -17.94
N ARG A 49 11.92 -10.38 -18.30
CA ARG A 49 12.31 -11.07 -19.54
C ARG A 49 11.83 -12.52 -19.62
N ASP A 50 11.59 -13.13 -18.45
CA ASP A 50 11.21 -14.54 -18.34
C ASP A 50 9.68 -14.68 -18.19
N LEU A 51 8.93 -13.64 -18.54
CA LEU A 51 7.47 -13.70 -18.58
C LEU A 51 7.01 -14.72 -19.63
N PRO A 52 6.07 -15.63 -19.29
CA PRO A 52 5.51 -16.57 -20.25
C PRO A 52 4.93 -15.89 -21.49
N ALA A 53 5.20 -16.45 -22.67
CA ALA A 53 4.80 -15.90 -23.97
C ALA A 53 3.28 -15.63 -24.10
N ARG A 54 2.44 -16.36 -23.34
CA ARG A 54 0.97 -16.16 -23.28
C ARG A 54 0.55 -14.74 -22.88
N PHE A 55 1.41 -13.98 -22.22
CA PHE A 55 1.14 -12.58 -21.86
C PHE A 55 1.56 -11.57 -22.95
N GLY A 56 2.13 -12.04 -24.05
CA GLY A 56 2.71 -11.23 -25.11
C GLY A 56 4.15 -10.80 -24.81
N LYS A 57 4.66 -9.84 -25.59
CA LYS A 57 6.03 -9.35 -25.47
C LYS A 57 6.27 -8.77 -24.06
N TRP A 58 7.26 -9.30 -23.34
CA TRP A 58 7.58 -8.86 -21.98
C TRP A 58 7.78 -7.33 -21.87
N LYS A 59 8.41 -6.73 -22.89
CA LYS A 59 8.67 -5.28 -22.95
C LYS A 59 7.37 -4.48 -22.87
N THR A 60 6.32 -4.92 -23.55
CA THR A 60 4.99 -4.30 -23.50
C THR A 60 4.38 -4.37 -22.09
N VAL A 61 4.52 -5.53 -21.41
CA VAL A 61 4.01 -5.73 -20.05
C VAL A 61 4.75 -4.83 -19.06
N TYR A 62 6.09 -4.83 -19.12
CA TYR A 62 6.94 -4.00 -18.27
C TYR A 62 6.72 -2.51 -18.51
N GLU A 63 6.67 -2.05 -19.75
CA GLU A 63 6.46 -0.63 -20.08
C GLU A 63 5.08 -0.16 -19.63
N ARG A 64 4.04 -1.01 -19.74
CA ARG A 64 2.72 -0.72 -19.19
C ARG A 64 2.80 -0.52 -17.69
N HIS A 65 3.38 -1.49 -16.98
CA HIS A 65 3.53 -1.42 -15.52
C HIS A 65 4.29 -0.16 -15.12
N ARG A 66 5.48 0.06 -15.69
CA ARG A 66 6.33 1.24 -15.41
C ARG A 66 5.61 2.56 -15.68
N ARG A 67 4.90 2.69 -16.80
CA ARG A 67 4.18 3.92 -17.17
C ARG A 67 3.06 4.21 -16.17
N TRP A 68 2.23 3.21 -15.87
CA TRP A 68 1.11 3.34 -14.94
C TRP A 68 1.54 3.54 -13.48
N SER A 69 2.70 3.00 -13.12
CA SER A 69 3.36 3.28 -11.84
C SER A 69 3.89 4.71 -11.77
N ALA A 70 4.38 5.25 -12.88
CA ALA A 70 4.94 6.60 -12.91
C ALA A 70 3.86 7.69 -12.92
N ASP A 71 2.83 7.55 -13.75
CA ASP A 71 1.79 8.58 -13.92
C ASP A 71 0.64 8.49 -12.90
N GLY A 72 0.67 7.47 -12.02
CA GLY A 72 -0.33 7.27 -10.97
C GLY A 72 -1.61 6.58 -11.45
N THR A 73 -1.62 5.96 -12.63
CA THR A 73 -2.78 5.18 -13.09
C THR A 73 -3.12 4.05 -12.11
N TRP A 74 -2.13 3.36 -11.53
CA TRP A 74 -2.42 2.36 -10.49
C TRP A 74 -3.08 2.95 -9.25
N ASP A 75 -2.62 4.12 -8.78
CA ASP A 75 -3.21 4.80 -7.63
C ASP A 75 -4.67 5.18 -7.90
N LYS A 76 -4.96 5.66 -9.12
CA LYS A 76 -6.33 6.00 -9.55
C LYS A 76 -7.24 4.78 -9.61
N ILE A 77 -6.76 3.68 -10.19
CA ILE A 77 -7.49 2.40 -10.21
C ILE A 77 -7.75 1.93 -8.79
N PHE A 78 -6.75 1.98 -7.91
CA PHE A 78 -6.89 1.57 -6.52
C PHE A 78 -7.93 2.42 -5.78
N ALA A 79 -7.87 3.75 -5.92
CA ALA A 79 -8.87 4.66 -5.34
C ALA A 79 -10.29 4.39 -5.84
N ALA A 80 -10.46 4.09 -7.13
CA ALA A 80 -11.76 3.76 -7.71
C ALA A 80 -12.29 2.40 -7.22
N VAL A 81 -11.41 1.39 -7.10
CA VAL A 81 -11.74 0.09 -6.50
C VAL A 81 -12.20 0.26 -5.05
N LEU A 82 -11.52 1.10 -4.27
CA LEU A 82 -11.92 1.42 -2.90
C LEU A 82 -13.29 2.13 -2.85
N ALA A 83 -13.52 3.13 -3.70
CA ALA A 83 -14.79 3.85 -3.73
C ALA A 83 -15.99 2.92 -4.01
N HIS A 84 -15.84 1.98 -4.94
CA HIS A 84 -16.88 0.97 -5.17
C HIS A 84 -16.98 -0.05 -4.05
N ALA A 85 -15.87 -0.48 -3.45
CA ALA A 85 -15.93 -1.39 -2.31
C ALA A 85 -16.68 -0.75 -1.13
N ASP A 86 -16.50 0.55 -0.91
CA ASP A 86 -17.22 1.32 0.12
C ASP A 86 -18.71 1.40 -0.19
N ALA A 87 -19.07 1.75 -1.43
CA ALA A 87 -20.47 1.81 -1.87
C ALA A 87 -21.17 0.44 -1.79
N GLU A 88 -20.42 -0.65 -1.97
CA GLU A 88 -20.90 -2.04 -1.84
C GLU A 88 -20.86 -2.54 -0.37
N GLY A 89 -20.52 -1.69 0.61
CA GLY A 89 -20.45 -2.06 2.03
C GLY A 89 -19.32 -3.02 2.39
N ARG A 90 -18.32 -3.20 1.51
CA ARG A 90 -17.24 -4.18 1.67
C ARG A 90 -16.05 -3.67 2.49
N ILE A 91 -16.04 -2.40 2.91
CA ILE A 91 -14.99 -1.85 3.78
C ILE A 91 -15.44 -1.90 5.23
N ASP A 92 -14.75 -2.65 6.08
CA ASP A 92 -14.98 -2.60 7.52
C ASP A 92 -14.24 -1.39 8.13
N TRP A 93 -15.01 -0.34 8.42
CA TRP A 93 -14.52 0.87 9.08
C TRP A 93 -14.54 0.81 10.61
N SER A 94 -15.20 -0.22 11.19
CA SER A 94 -15.34 -0.37 12.64
C SER A 94 -13.99 -0.52 13.34
N MET A 95 -13.02 -1.10 12.63
CA MET A 95 -11.63 -1.21 13.04
C MET A 95 -10.75 -1.18 11.80
N VAL A 96 -9.86 -0.20 11.74
CA VAL A 96 -8.72 -0.23 10.84
C VAL A 96 -7.45 -0.34 11.67
N SER A 97 -6.39 -0.89 11.11
CA SER A 97 -5.13 -1.06 11.83
C SER A 97 -3.96 -0.54 11.01
N VAL A 98 -3.01 0.11 11.67
CA VAL A 98 -1.76 0.58 11.06
C VAL A 98 -0.61 -0.33 11.45
N ASP A 99 0.19 -0.70 10.46
CA ASP A 99 1.41 -1.44 10.67
C ASP A 99 2.41 -1.18 9.54
N SER A 100 3.64 -1.64 9.73
CA SER A 100 4.69 -1.58 8.71
C SER A 100 5.28 -2.96 8.45
N THR A 101 5.86 -3.13 7.27
CA THR A 101 6.63 -4.32 6.98
C THR A 101 7.87 -3.99 6.16
N SER A 102 8.99 -4.60 6.52
CA SER A 102 10.24 -4.49 5.76
C SER A 102 10.24 -5.46 4.58
N CYS A 103 10.72 -4.98 3.44
CA CYS A 103 10.95 -5.76 2.23
C CYS A 103 12.43 -5.70 1.88
N ARG A 104 13.08 -6.86 1.78
CA ARG A 104 14.49 -6.95 1.39
C ARG A 104 14.63 -6.50 -0.04
N ALA A 105 15.62 -5.64 -0.30
CA ALA A 105 15.96 -5.25 -1.66
C ALA A 105 17.03 -6.19 -2.20
N HIS A 106 16.76 -6.84 -3.33
CA HIS A 106 17.76 -7.61 -4.05
C HIS A 106 18.86 -6.66 -4.58
N GLN A 107 20.07 -7.17 -4.81
CA GLN A 107 21.15 -6.35 -5.39
C GLN A 107 20.75 -5.70 -6.73
N HIS A 108 19.86 -6.34 -7.49
CA HIS A 108 19.31 -5.79 -8.75
C HIS A 108 18.40 -4.57 -8.56
N ALA A 109 17.89 -4.33 -7.35
CA ALA A 109 17.14 -3.12 -7.00
C ALA A 109 18.07 -1.93 -6.69
N ALA A 110 19.38 -2.16 -6.53
CA ALA A 110 20.35 -1.08 -6.36
C ALA A 110 20.74 -0.43 -7.70
N GLY A 111 21.47 0.68 -7.63
CA GLY A 111 22.03 1.34 -8.81
C GLY A 111 20.98 1.98 -9.72
N ALA A 112 19.92 2.56 -9.14
CA ALA A 112 19.06 3.47 -9.88
C ALA A 112 19.89 4.66 -10.39
N ARG A 113 19.63 5.13 -11.62
CA ARG A 113 20.32 6.32 -12.14
C ARG A 113 20.07 7.51 -11.22
N LYS A 114 21.13 8.24 -10.88
CA LYS A 114 21.07 9.47 -10.07
C LYS A 114 20.29 10.61 -10.77
N THR A 115 20.06 10.49 -12.08
CA THR A 115 19.23 11.44 -12.82
C THR A 115 17.77 11.37 -12.37
N THR A 116 17.16 12.55 -12.28
CA THR A 116 15.77 12.72 -11.86
C THR A 116 14.83 11.85 -12.68
N ALA A 117 13.99 11.06 -12.01
CA ALA A 117 13.04 10.21 -12.71
C ALA A 117 12.01 11.04 -13.47
N ARG A 118 11.68 10.59 -14.69
CA ARG A 118 10.60 11.17 -15.50
C ARG A 118 9.57 10.11 -15.84
N VAL A 119 8.32 10.54 -15.92
CA VAL A 119 7.24 9.73 -16.49
C VAL A 119 7.57 9.42 -17.95
N PRO A 120 7.51 8.15 -18.40
CA PRO A 120 7.80 7.80 -19.80
C PRO A 120 6.97 8.63 -20.78
N GLY A 121 7.65 9.33 -21.71
CA GLY A 121 7.02 10.17 -22.73
C GLY A 121 6.47 11.51 -22.22
N LYS A 122 6.77 11.93 -20.98
CA LYS A 122 6.28 13.21 -20.42
C LYS A 122 7.37 13.96 -19.65
N ARG A 123 7.38 15.29 -19.73
CA ARG A 123 8.30 16.17 -18.99
C ARG A 123 7.83 16.44 -17.54
N ARG A 124 7.47 15.39 -16.81
CA ARG A 124 7.01 15.49 -15.40
C ARG A 124 7.51 14.36 -14.53
N LEU A 125 7.60 14.62 -13.22
CA LEU A 125 8.06 13.65 -12.22
C LEU A 125 7.01 12.55 -11.99
N PRO A 126 7.43 11.34 -11.61
CA PRO A 126 6.51 10.31 -11.14
C PRO A 126 5.69 10.78 -9.93
N ARG A 127 4.42 10.34 -9.84
CA ARG A 127 3.50 10.74 -8.76
C ARG A 127 4.01 10.39 -7.36
N GLN A 128 4.65 9.23 -7.22
CA GLN A 128 5.23 8.73 -5.96
C GLN A 128 6.77 8.76 -6.03
N HIS A 129 7.34 9.82 -6.61
CA HIS A 129 8.79 9.96 -6.73
C HIS A 129 9.44 10.15 -5.36
N ARG A 130 10.53 9.44 -5.12
CA ARG A 130 11.43 9.69 -3.99
C ARG A 130 12.88 9.73 -4.48
N PRO A 131 13.66 10.75 -4.10
CA PRO A 131 15.07 10.83 -4.52
C PRO A 131 15.93 9.72 -3.93
N ASP A 132 15.58 9.21 -2.74
CA ASP A 132 16.24 8.08 -2.07
C ASP A 132 15.79 6.70 -2.60
N GLU A 133 14.88 6.68 -3.57
CA GLU A 133 14.22 5.49 -4.11
C GLU A 133 13.58 4.59 -3.04
N GLY A 134 13.35 5.10 -1.83
CA GLY A 134 12.85 4.33 -0.69
C GLY A 134 13.77 3.17 -0.30
N LEU A 135 15.07 3.25 -0.54
CA LEU A 135 16.05 2.24 -0.15
C LEU A 135 16.95 2.75 0.97
N GLY A 136 17.28 1.90 1.92
CA GLY A 136 18.34 2.21 2.88
C GLY A 136 18.76 1.00 3.71
N ARG A 137 19.87 1.16 4.45
CA ARG A 137 20.52 0.06 5.17
C ARG A 137 19.90 -0.13 6.54
N SER A 138 19.48 -1.36 6.83
CA SER A 138 18.98 -1.81 8.13
C SER A 138 19.82 -2.99 8.62
N ARG A 139 19.53 -3.52 9.82
CA ARG A 139 20.17 -4.75 10.33
C ARG A 139 20.06 -5.94 9.35
N GLY A 140 19.00 -6.00 8.54
CA GLY A 140 18.80 -7.05 7.51
C GLY A 140 19.41 -6.73 6.14
N GLY A 141 20.32 -5.76 6.04
CA GLY A 141 20.90 -5.30 4.79
C GLY A 141 20.10 -4.17 4.12
N LEU A 142 20.19 -4.08 2.78
CA LEU A 142 19.47 -3.07 1.99
C LEU A 142 17.98 -3.42 1.95
N THR A 143 17.14 -2.52 2.48
CA THR A 143 15.71 -2.76 2.63
C THR A 143 14.90 -1.50 2.32
N CYS A 144 13.60 -1.72 2.11
CA CYS A 144 12.58 -0.68 2.10
C CYS A 144 11.46 -1.09 3.07
N LYS A 145 10.64 -0.12 3.48
CA LYS A 145 9.47 -0.36 4.33
C LYS A 145 8.20 0.02 3.59
N ILE A 146 7.18 -0.81 3.75
CA ILE A 146 5.80 -0.53 3.39
C ILE A 146 5.06 -0.24 4.68
N HIS A 147 4.66 1.02 4.89
CA HIS A 147 3.69 1.39 5.91
C HIS A 147 2.31 1.29 5.29
N LEU A 148 1.37 0.67 5.98
CA LEU A 148 0.01 0.52 5.47
C LEU A 148 -1.04 0.73 6.55
N VAL A 149 -2.23 1.08 6.09
CA VAL A 149 -3.46 0.96 6.87
C VAL A 149 -4.26 -0.19 6.27
N GLY A 150 -4.62 -1.18 7.07
CA GLY A 150 -5.51 -2.28 6.68
C GLY A 150 -6.89 -2.12 7.31
N GLU A 151 -7.94 -2.49 6.58
CA GLU A 151 -9.31 -2.61 7.12
C GLU A 151 -9.58 -4.00 7.71
N GLY A 152 -10.66 -4.13 8.49
CA GLY A 152 -10.95 -5.36 9.26
C GLY A 152 -11.13 -6.63 8.41
N GLY A 153 -11.57 -6.48 7.16
CA GLY A 153 -11.63 -7.53 6.12
C GLY A 153 -10.28 -7.90 5.49
N ARG A 154 -9.15 -7.46 6.08
CA ARG A 154 -7.77 -7.86 5.74
C ARG A 154 -7.29 -7.35 4.38
N ARG A 155 -7.73 -6.15 3.99
CA ARG A 155 -7.33 -5.50 2.74
C ARG A 155 -6.70 -4.12 3.00
N PRO A 156 -5.74 -3.64 2.19
CA PRO A 156 -5.11 -2.35 2.42
C PRO A 156 -6.04 -1.19 2.02
N LEU A 157 -6.11 -0.13 2.83
CA LEU A 157 -6.74 1.16 2.48
C LEU A 157 -5.72 2.20 2.01
N ALA A 158 -4.50 2.16 2.56
CA ALA A 158 -3.46 3.14 2.27
C ALA A 158 -2.08 2.47 2.29
N LEU A 159 -1.17 2.99 1.47
CA LEU A 159 0.20 2.49 1.32
C LEU A 159 1.19 3.67 1.31
N LEU A 160 2.33 3.52 1.96
CA LEU A 160 3.43 4.49 1.95
C LEU A 160 4.77 3.75 1.95
N LEU A 161 5.68 4.16 1.09
CA LEU A 161 7.04 3.61 1.02
C LEU A 161 8.06 4.53 1.67
N THR A 162 8.96 3.94 2.46
CA THR A 162 10.14 4.63 3.01
C THR A 162 11.39 3.75 2.92
N PRO A 163 12.59 4.34 3.05
CA PRO A 163 13.81 3.58 3.32
C PRO A 163 13.69 2.69 4.57
N GLY A 164 14.45 1.60 4.58
CA GLY A 164 14.37 0.56 5.62
C GLY A 164 14.78 0.99 7.03
N GLN A 165 15.69 1.95 7.16
CA GLN A 165 16.17 2.51 8.43
C GLN A 165 15.20 3.51 9.07
N TRP A 166 14.17 3.93 8.34
CA TRP A 166 13.22 4.90 8.87
C TRP A 166 12.36 4.25 9.95
N HIS A 167 12.18 4.97 11.06
CA HIS A 167 11.31 4.55 12.16
C HIS A 167 9.83 4.64 11.77
N ASP A 168 9.01 3.80 12.37
CA ASP A 168 7.58 3.68 12.01
C ASP A 168 6.74 4.80 12.64
N ALA A 169 7.06 5.19 13.88
CA ALA A 169 6.27 6.18 14.62
C ALA A 169 6.08 7.52 13.88
N PRO A 170 7.10 8.11 13.20
CA PRO A 170 6.92 9.31 12.40
C PRO A 170 6.06 9.13 11.13
N GLN A 171 5.95 7.90 10.61
CA GLN A 171 5.22 7.59 9.37
C GLN A 171 3.73 7.31 9.59
N PHE A 172 3.32 7.18 10.85
CA PHE A 172 1.92 7.01 11.25
C PHE A 172 0.99 8.07 10.63
N ILE A 173 1.29 9.36 10.84
CA ILE A 173 0.44 10.44 10.31
C ILE A 173 0.46 10.43 8.77
N PRO A 174 1.64 10.41 8.11
CA PRO A 174 1.71 10.31 6.65
C PRO A 174 0.90 9.16 6.02
N VAL A 175 0.88 7.97 6.64
CA VAL A 175 0.08 6.85 6.10
C VAL A 175 -1.42 7.01 6.40
N MET A 176 -1.79 7.55 7.57
CA MET A 176 -3.18 7.84 7.91
C MET A 176 -3.79 8.92 7.00
N GLU A 177 -3.01 9.92 6.59
CA GLU A 177 -3.46 10.99 5.68
C GLU A 177 -3.65 10.49 4.24
N ARG A 178 -3.15 9.29 3.90
CA ARG A 178 -3.42 8.65 2.61
C ARG A 178 -4.76 7.92 2.57
N ILE A 179 -5.46 7.75 3.70
CA ILE A 179 -6.82 7.22 3.70
C ILE A 179 -7.74 8.25 3.05
N ARG A 180 -8.20 7.96 1.84
CA ARG A 180 -9.13 8.80 1.08
C ARG A 180 -9.99 7.93 0.17
N VAL A 181 -11.16 7.53 0.66
CA VAL A 181 -12.10 6.69 -0.09
C VAL A 181 -13.21 7.56 -0.65
N GLY A 182 -13.26 7.70 -1.98
CA GLY A 182 -14.26 8.52 -2.66
C GLY A 182 -15.67 7.93 -2.55
N ARG A 183 -16.69 8.77 -2.67
CA ARG A 183 -18.11 8.36 -2.69
C ARG A 183 -18.63 8.44 -4.13
N LEU A 184 -19.32 7.39 -4.60
CA LEU A 184 -19.81 7.34 -5.98
C LEU A 184 -20.89 8.38 -6.27
N GLY A 185 -21.75 8.70 -5.29
CA GLY A 185 -22.78 9.74 -5.39
C GLY A 185 -22.26 11.18 -5.21
N GLY A 186 -20.94 11.40 -5.22
CA GLY A 186 -20.33 12.70 -4.94
C GLY A 186 -20.16 13.00 -3.45
N GLY A 187 -19.60 14.18 -3.15
CA GLY A 187 -19.30 14.64 -1.79
C GLY A 187 -17.87 14.34 -1.32
N HIS A 188 -17.60 14.66 -0.04
CA HIS A 188 -16.27 14.52 0.53
C HIS A 188 -15.88 13.04 0.74
N PRO A 189 -14.66 12.63 0.33
CA PRO A 189 -14.17 11.29 0.60
C PRO A 189 -14.16 10.94 2.09
N ARG A 190 -14.44 9.68 2.42
CA ARG A 190 -14.23 9.18 3.79
C ARG A 190 -12.72 9.06 4.04
N THR A 191 -12.26 9.76 5.07
CA THR A 191 -10.84 9.78 5.48
C THR A 191 -10.63 9.27 6.90
N ARG A 192 -11.72 8.98 7.62
CA ARG A 192 -11.72 8.71 9.06
C ARG A 192 -12.30 7.31 9.35
N PRO A 193 -11.53 6.42 9.99
CA PRO A 193 -12.04 5.19 10.56
C PRO A 193 -12.72 5.43 11.91
N ASP A 194 -13.58 4.51 12.32
CA ASP A 194 -14.31 4.63 13.58
C ASP A 194 -13.43 4.25 14.78
N HIS A 195 -12.55 3.26 14.57
CA HIS A 195 -11.53 2.86 15.52
C HIS A 195 -10.21 2.51 14.83
N LEU A 196 -9.08 2.80 15.50
CA LEU A 196 -7.74 2.48 15.02
C LEU A 196 -7.00 1.53 15.97
N GLY A 197 -6.55 0.39 15.46
CA GLY A 197 -5.54 -0.47 16.07
C GLY A 197 -4.13 -0.08 15.65
N GLY A 198 -3.15 -0.28 16.53
CA GLY A 198 -1.75 -0.13 16.16
C GLY A 198 -0.81 -0.69 17.21
N ASP A 199 0.39 -1.02 16.78
CA ASP A 199 1.45 -1.41 17.70
C ASP A 199 1.81 -0.26 18.65
N LYS A 200 2.26 -0.66 19.83
CA LYS A 200 2.86 0.17 20.87
C LYS A 200 3.95 1.12 20.37
N ALA A 201 4.67 0.76 19.30
CA ALA A 201 5.62 1.67 18.63
C ALA A 201 4.95 2.99 18.17
N TYR A 202 3.65 3.00 17.92
CA TYR A 202 2.89 4.17 17.50
C TYR A 202 2.36 5.03 18.67
N SER A 203 2.70 4.72 19.93
CA SER A 203 2.12 5.36 21.13
C SER A 203 2.48 6.84 21.36
N SER A 204 3.28 7.45 20.47
CA SER A 204 3.84 8.81 20.65
C SER A 204 2.78 9.88 20.94
N ARG A 205 3.13 10.90 21.75
CA ARG A 205 2.23 12.03 22.06
C ARG A 205 1.70 12.71 20.81
N ARG A 206 2.53 12.83 19.76
CA ARG A 206 2.17 13.41 18.46
C ARG A 206 1.05 12.59 17.77
N ASN A 207 1.21 11.26 17.70
CA ASN A 207 0.22 10.39 17.08
C ASN A 207 -1.09 10.38 17.89
N ARG A 208 -1.01 10.34 19.21
CA ARG A 208 -2.20 10.42 20.08
C ARG A 208 -2.93 11.76 19.93
N ARG A 209 -2.22 12.89 19.80
CA ARG A 209 -2.82 14.21 19.55
C ARG A 209 -3.52 14.25 18.20
N TYR A 210 -2.91 13.68 17.16
CA TYR A 210 -3.54 13.54 15.84
C TYR A 210 -4.85 12.76 15.92
N LEU A 211 -4.87 11.61 16.57
CA LEU A 211 -6.07 10.78 16.71
C LEU A 211 -7.19 11.51 17.48
N ARG A 212 -6.85 12.17 18.59
CA ARG A 212 -7.83 12.98 19.35
C ARG A 212 -8.40 14.12 18.53
N ARG A 213 -7.56 14.87 17.81
CA ARG A 213 -8.02 15.98 16.94
C ARG A 213 -8.98 15.53 15.86
N ARG A 214 -8.78 14.30 15.34
CA ARG A 214 -9.67 13.71 14.34
C ARG A 214 -10.83 12.92 14.95
N GLN A 215 -10.92 12.86 16.28
CA GLN A 215 -11.90 12.06 17.03
C GLN A 215 -11.92 10.58 16.60
N ILE A 216 -10.74 10.00 16.38
CA ILE A 216 -10.57 8.57 16.07
C ILE A 216 -10.34 7.82 17.38
N LYS A 217 -11.25 6.90 17.72
CA LYS A 217 -11.04 5.99 18.85
C LYS A 217 -9.84 5.09 18.55
N HIS A 218 -9.07 4.70 19.56
CA HIS A 218 -7.86 3.92 19.31
C HIS A 218 -7.55 2.87 20.37
N THR A 219 -6.98 1.75 19.94
CA THR A 219 -6.36 0.74 20.81
C THR A 219 -4.90 0.59 20.40
N ILE A 220 -4.05 1.37 21.06
CA ILE A 220 -2.59 1.31 20.92
C ILE A 220 -2.04 1.13 22.34
N PRO A 221 -1.25 0.09 22.62
CA PRO A 221 -0.63 -0.10 23.94
C PRO A 221 0.37 1.02 24.28
N GLU A 222 0.64 1.22 25.57
CA GLU A 222 1.71 2.12 26.02
C GLU A 222 2.95 1.35 26.51
N PRO A 223 4.17 1.78 26.13
CA PRO A 223 5.45 1.43 26.76
C PRO A 223 5.41 1.40 28.29
N LYS A 224 6.06 0.37 28.87
CA LYS A 224 6.11 0.17 30.33
C LYS A 224 6.71 1.42 30.99
N ASN A 225 7.80 1.94 30.42
CA ASN A 225 8.41 3.21 30.81
C ASN A 225 7.48 4.42 30.64
N GLN A 226 6.72 4.52 29.54
CA GLN A 226 5.74 5.61 29.37
C GLN A 226 4.62 5.56 30.43
N ARG A 227 4.16 4.36 30.80
CA ARG A 227 3.19 4.17 31.88
C ARG A 227 3.78 4.58 33.23
N ALA A 228 5.01 4.15 33.53
CA ALA A 228 5.72 4.54 34.75
C ALA A 228 5.91 6.06 34.83
N ASN A 229 6.36 6.69 33.75
CA ASN A 229 6.58 8.14 33.67
C ASN A 229 5.29 8.97 33.75
N ARG A 230 4.13 8.40 33.41
CA ARG A 230 2.84 9.06 33.67
C ARG A 230 2.45 8.95 35.13
N ARG A 231 2.60 7.76 35.72
CA ARG A 231 2.32 7.52 37.14
C ARG A 231 3.17 8.44 38.02
N SER A 232 4.46 8.58 37.73
CA SER A 232 5.36 9.49 38.46
C SER A 232 4.98 10.97 38.33
N ARG A 233 4.26 11.36 37.28
CA ARG A 233 3.78 12.74 37.08
C ARG A 233 2.42 13.03 37.72
N GLY A 234 1.78 12.05 38.37
CA GLY A 234 0.48 12.22 39.02
C GLY A 234 -0.58 12.84 38.08
N SER A 235 -1.28 13.87 38.56
CA SER A 235 -2.30 14.62 37.79
C SER A 235 -1.75 15.27 36.51
N LYS A 236 -0.48 15.71 36.51
CA LYS A 236 0.22 16.27 35.33
C LYS A 236 0.55 15.20 34.28
N GLY A 237 0.46 13.91 34.62
CA GLY A 237 0.65 12.77 33.73
C GLY A 237 -0.53 12.49 32.80
N GLY A 238 -1.70 13.05 33.10
CA GLY A 238 -2.96 12.86 32.37
C GLY A 238 -3.57 11.47 32.52
N ARG A 239 -4.85 11.33 32.15
CA ARG A 239 -5.61 10.08 32.30
C ARG A 239 -4.93 8.91 31.55
N PRO A 240 -4.71 7.75 32.21
CA PRO A 240 -4.20 6.55 31.55
C PRO A 240 -5.07 6.20 30.33
N SER A 241 -4.45 5.75 29.25
CA SER A 241 -5.23 5.21 28.14
C SER A 241 -5.80 3.85 28.56
N GLY A 242 -7.13 3.72 28.58
CA GLY A 242 -7.77 2.42 28.70
C GLY A 242 -7.26 1.51 27.59
N PHE A 243 -6.88 0.28 27.93
CA PHE A 243 -6.41 -0.71 26.97
C PHE A 243 -7.39 -1.88 26.95
N ASP A 244 -8.14 -1.98 25.86
CA ASP A 244 -9.06 -3.08 25.62
C ASP A 244 -8.32 -4.23 24.94
N LYS A 245 -8.10 -5.31 25.69
CA LYS A 245 -7.44 -6.52 25.20
C LYS A 245 -8.24 -7.22 24.09
N THR A 246 -9.57 -7.19 24.17
CA THR A 246 -10.47 -7.85 23.21
C THR A 246 -10.40 -7.14 21.86
N ILE A 247 -10.48 -5.80 21.85
CA ILE A 247 -10.30 -5.01 20.63
C ILE A 247 -8.87 -5.19 20.09
N TYR A 248 -7.86 -5.26 20.96
CA TYR A 248 -6.47 -5.41 20.51
C TYR A 248 -6.21 -6.73 19.77
N LYS A 249 -6.96 -7.81 20.04
CA LYS A 249 -6.85 -9.08 19.27
C LYS A 249 -7.10 -8.89 17.77
N ARG A 250 -7.91 -7.89 17.39
CA ARG A 250 -8.17 -7.56 15.97
C ARG A 250 -6.93 -7.03 15.23
N ARG A 251 -5.84 -6.68 15.92
CA ARG A 251 -4.56 -6.31 15.27
C ARG A 251 -4.00 -7.42 14.36
N ASN A 252 -4.37 -8.68 14.58
CA ASN A 252 -4.06 -9.78 13.66
C ASN A 252 -4.58 -9.53 12.22
N GLU A 253 -5.61 -8.71 12.04
CA GLU A 253 -6.17 -8.38 10.71
C GLU A 253 -5.14 -7.66 9.81
N VAL A 254 -4.35 -6.72 10.34
CA VAL A 254 -3.30 -6.03 9.56
C VAL A 254 -2.09 -6.92 9.31
N GLU A 255 -1.73 -7.79 10.25
CA GLU A 255 -0.67 -8.79 10.05
C GLU A 255 -1.04 -9.76 8.90
N ARG A 256 -2.29 -10.21 8.88
CA ARG A 256 -2.82 -11.02 7.78
C ARG A 256 -2.92 -10.25 6.47
N THR A 257 -3.19 -8.95 6.52
CA THR A 257 -3.14 -8.06 5.34
C THR A 257 -1.72 -8.01 4.76
N ILE A 258 -0.71 -7.82 5.62
CA ILE A 258 0.71 -7.84 5.25
C ILE A 258 1.08 -9.19 4.62
N ASN A 259 0.66 -10.30 5.25
CA ASN A 259 0.91 -11.64 4.71
C ASN A 259 0.23 -11.83 3.35
N GLY A 260 -1.01 -11.34 3.19
CA GLY A 260 -1.73 -11.33 1.93
C GLY A 260 -0.99 -10.58 0.81
N LEU A 261 -0.37 -9.44 1.14
CA LEU A 261 0.49 -8.70 0.21
C LEU A 261 1.78 -9.47 -0.12
N LYS A 262 2.45 -10.03 0.90
CA LYS A 262 3.73 -10.75 0.76
C LYS A 262 3.61 -12.13 0.09
N ASN A 263 2.41 -12.68 -0.06
CA ASN A 263 2.15 -13.79 -0.98
C ASN A 263 2.52 -13.45 -2.44
N SER A 264 2.58 -12.16 -2.78
CA SER A 264 3.26 -11.70 -3.99
C SER A 264 4.75 -11.64 -3.74
N ARG A 265 5.52 -12.56 -4.33
CA ARG A 265 6.99 -12.64 -4.14
C ARG A 265 7.71 -11.33 -4.50
N ALA A 266 7.21 -10.59 -5.49
CA ALA A 266 7.76 -9.29 -5.87
C ALA A 266 7.48 -8.17 -4.86
N VAL A 267 6.55 -8.38 -3.91
CA VAL A 267 6.33 -7.50 -2.75
C VAL A 267 7.22 -7.95 -1.58
N ALA A 268 7.30 -9.27 -1.32
CA ALA A 268 8.15 -9.82 -0.27
C ALA A 268 9.63 -9.45 -0.46
N THR A 269 10.13 -9.54 -1.69
CA THR A 269 11.48 -9.12 -2.09
C THR A 269 11.39 -8.10 -3.21
N ARG A 270 11.96 -6.92 -2.99
CA ARG A 270 12.00 -5.83 -3.97
C ARG A 270 13.14 -6.07 -4.96
N TYR A 271 12.77 -6.19 -6.24
CA TYR A 271 13.71 -6.19 -7.37
C TYR A 271 13.72 -4.86 -8.14
N ASP A 272 12.70 -4.03 -7.93
CA ASP A 272 12.48 -2.81 -8.71
C ASP A 272 13.41 -1.68 -8.23
N LYS A 273 14.23 -1.14 -9.14
CA LYS A 273 15.19 -0.07 -8.82
C LYS A 273 14.52 1.22 -8.35
N ARG A 274 13.42 1.60 -9.01
CA ARG A 274 12.73 2.86 -8.76
C ARG A 274 11.59 2.71 -7.74
N ALA A 275 11.51 3.63 -6.78
CA ALA A 275 10.45 3.67 -5.75
C ALA A 275 9.06 3.64 -6.37
N TYR A 276 8.83 4.46 -7.39
CA TYR A 276 7.50 4.55 -8.02
C TYR A 276 7.10 3.23 -8.70
N VAL A 277 8.05 2.47 -9.26
CA VAL A 277 7.76 1.16 -9.85
C VAL A 277 7.39 0.17 -8.75
N PHE A 278 8.19 0.13 -7.67
CA PHE A 278 7.87 -0.73 -6.53
C PHE A 278 6.53 -0.36 -5.86
N HIS A 279 6.22 0.93 -5.75
CA HIS A 279 4.91 1.39 -5.28
C HIS A 279 3.79 0.80 -6.15
N GLY A 280 3.95 0.85 -7.47
CA GLY A 280 3.01 0.20 -8.39
C GLY A 280 2.92 -1.31 -8.17
N THR A 281 4.03 -2.01 -7.93
CA THR A 281 4.05 -3.44 -7.57
C THR A 281 3.16 -3.71 -6.35
N VAL A 282 3.34 -2.95 -5.27
CA VAL A 282 2.54 -3.08 -4.03
C VAL A 282 1.08 -2.69 -4.27
N THR A 283 0.83 -1.64 -5.06
CA THR A 283 -0.53 -1.17 -5.38
C THR A 283 -1.32 -2.20 -6.19
N VAL A 284 -0.68 -2.84 -7.17
CA VAL A 284 -1.31 -3.93 -7.94
C VAL A 284 -1.62 -5.13 -7.05
N ALA A 285 -0.74 -5.47 -6.10
CA ALA A 285 -1.02 -6.51 -5.10
C ALA A 285 -2.21 -6.12 -4.19
N ALA A 286 -2.30 -4.86 -3.75
CA ALA A 286 -3.43 -4.37 -2.98
C ALA A 286 -4.75 -4.40 -3.78
N ILE A 287 -4.74 -3.95 -5.04
CA ILE A 287 -5.89 -4.08 -5.96
C ILE A 287 -6.33 -5.55 -6.04
N ARG A 288 -5.38 -6.48 -6.22
CA ARG A 288 -5.70 -7.92 -6.29
C ARG A 288 -6.42 -8.43 -5.04
N LEU A 289 -6.07 -7.95 -3.84
CA LEU A 289 -6.76 -8.31 -2.61
C LEU A 289 -8.21 -7.77 -2.58
N TRP A 290 -8.46 -6.57 -3.12
CA TRP A 290 -9.80 -5.99 -3.20
C TRP A 290 -10.71 -6.55 -4.29
N LEU A 291 -10.13 -7.11 -5.35
CA LEU A 291 -10.90 -7.73 -6.42
C LEU A 291 -11.49 -9.07 -6.01
N ARG A 292 -10.84 -9.78 -5.07
CA ARG A 292 -11.36 -11.02 -4.51
C ARG A 292 -12.71 -10.80 -3.82
N PRO A 293 -13.61 -11.80 -3.85
CA PRO A 293 -14.87 -11.74 -3.12
C PRO A 293 -14.63 -11.42 -1.65
#